data_AF-A0A2V6JFG6-F1
#
_entry.id   AF-A0A2V6JFG6-F1
#
_cell.length_a   1.000
_cell.length_b   1.000
_cell.length_c   1.000
_cell.angle_alpha   90.00
_cell.angle_beta   90.00
_cell.angle_gamma   90.00
#
_symmetry.space_group_name_H-M   'P 1'
#
loop_
_entity.id
_entity.type
_entity.pdbx_description
1 polymer ?
#
loop_
_entity_poly.entity_id
_entity_poly.type
_entity_poly.pdbx_seq_one_letter_code
_entity_poly.pdbx_strand_id
1 'polypeptide(L)'
;MKKQIRPAVKAYLIRGAFYLVLLLGVSAIPFALAQRNVTNRGTAKPTSSPPLVPQFSSGRLGARLFVAPLPPRAPQTVLYDQYDNPGQYATLSATFTDFPTSNADLADDFVVPAGQTWNVQSIDADGVYFNGSGPAIDWNVFFYADNAGFPGARVYSATHQPDVQNGSTFTINLPTPALLNPGTYWVEIQANMTYGTQGEWGWSNRTVTANNPAAWQNPGGGLGVCP
;
A
#
# COMPACT_ATOMS: atom_id res chain seq x y z
N MET A 1 -8.25 -39.56 -48.57
CA MET A 1 -8.84 -38.64 -47.58
C MET A 1 -7.99 -38.69 -46.30
N LYS A 2 -7.18 -37.66 -46.02
CA LYS A 2 -6.34 -37.58 -44.80
C LYS A 2 -7.03 -36.67 -43.79
N LYS A 3 -7.34 -37.20 -42.61
CA LYS A 3 -8.04 -36.48 -41.53
C LYS A 3 -7.03 -35.58 -40.81
N GLN A 4 -7.17 -34.27 -40.96
CA GLN A 4 -6.35 -33.25 -40.30
C GLN A 4 -6.77 -33.16 -38.83
N ILE A 5 -5.86 -33.50 -37.91
CA ILE A 5 -6.09 -33.40 -36.46
C ILE A 5 -5.87 -31.95 -36.05
N ARG A 6 -6.89 -31.32 -35.46
CA ARG A 6 -6.87 -29.91 -35.02
C ARG A 6 -5.92 -29.74 -33.83
N PRO A 7 -4.86 -28.89 -33.91
CA PRO A 7 -3.88 -28.71 -32.84
C PRO A 7 -4.42 -27.94 -31.62
N ALA A 8 -5.55 -27.25 -31.75
CA ALA A 8 -6.12 -26.40 -30.69
C ALA A 8 -6.53 -27.16 -29.41
N VAL A 9 -6.87 -28.45 -29.51
CA VAL A 9 -7.32 -29.25 -28.36
C VAL A 9 -6.21 -29.45 -27.33
N LYS A 10 -4.94 -29.47 -27.76
CA LYS A 10 -3.80 -29.69 -26.85
C LYS A 10 -3.46 -28.46 -26.00
N ALA A 11 -3.73 -27.25 -26.50
CA ALA A 11 -3.38 -26.01 -25.78
C ALA A 11 -4.28 -25.76 -24.55
N TYR A 12 -5.58 -26.09 -24.64
CA TYR A 12 -6.50 -25.93 -23.52
C TYR A 12 -6.24 -26.91 -22.38
N LEU A 13 -5.79 -28.13 -22.70
CA LEU A 13 -5.42 -29.14 -21.69
C LEU A 13 -4.19 -28.71 -20.87
N ILE A 14 -3.22 -28.06 -21.51
CA ILE A 14 -2.01 -27.55 -20.83
C ILE A 14 -2.37 -26.36 -19.93
N ARG A 15 -3.22 -25.44 -20.40
CA ARG A 15 -3.70 -24.30 -19.60
C ARG A 15 -4.53 -24.76 -18.39
N GLY A 16 -5.45 -25.72 -18.59
CA GLY A 16 -6.25 -26.28 -17.51
C GLY A 16 -5.41 -26.99 -16.43
N ALA A 17 -4.37 -27.71 -16.85
CA ALA A 17 -3.43 -28.34 -15.90
C ALA A 17 -2.63 -27.31 -15.09
N PHE A 18 -2.26 -26.18 -15.70
CA PHE A 18 -1.55 -25.10 -15.00
C PHE A 18 -2.41 -24.43 -13.92
N TYR A 19 -3.70 -24.17 -14.21
CA TYR A 19 -4.64 -23.63 -13.22
C TYR A 19 -4.92 -24.62 -12.06
N LEU A 20 -4.98 -25.92 -12.34
CA LEU A 20 -5.16 -26.95 -11.29
C LEU A 20 -3.96 -27.06 -10.35
N VAL A 21 -2.73 -26.93 -10.86
CA VAL A 21 -1.51 -26.93 -10.04
C VAL A 21 -1.44 -25.67 -9.17
N LEU A 22 -1.85 -24.51 -9.71
CA LEU A 22 -1.91 -23.26 -8.95
C LEU A 22 -2.94 -23.33 -7.81
N LEU A 23 -4.10 -23.97 -8.05
CA LEU A 23 -5.15 -24.13 -7.04
C LEU A 23 -4.73 -25.09 -5.89
N LEU A 24 -3.98 -26.15 -6.19
CA LEU A 24 -3.54 -27.13 -5.18
C LEU A 24 -2.38 -26.62 -4.32
N GLY A 25 -1.54 -25.71 -4.83
CA GLY A 25 -0.45 -25.08 -4.07
C GLY A 25 -0.91 -24.21 -2.89
N VAL A 26 -2.16 -23.73 -2.92
CA VAL A 26 -2.75 -22.90 -1.85
C VAL A 26 -3.27 -23.75 -0.66
N SER A 27 -3.31 -25.09 -0.80
CA SER A 27 -3.96 -25.96 0.21
C SER A 27 -3.02 -26.68 1.19
N ALA A 28 -1.72 -26.36 1.21
CA ALA A 28 -0.73 -27.10 2.01
C ALA A 28 0.22 -26.24 2.87
N ILE A 29 -0.26 -25.13 3.45
CA ILE A 29 0.48 -24.48 4.54
C ILE A 29 -0.06 -25.01 5.87
N PRO A 30 0.71 -25.79 6.65
CA PRO A 30 0.33 -26.14 8.00
C PRO A 30 0.36 -24.89 8.88
N PHE A 31 -0.81 -24.54 9.42
CA PHE A 31 -0.99 -23.63 10.55
C PHE A 31 -0.10 -24.08 11.71
N ALA A 32 0.95 -23.30 12.03
CA ALA A 32 1.71 -23.46 13.26
C ALA A 32 1.19 -22.48 14.32
N LEU A 33 0.43 -23.01 15.28
CA LEU A 33 -0.10 -22.34 16.45
C LEU A 33 0.88 -22.53 17.62
N ALA A 34 1.48 -21.46 18.18
CA ALA A 34 2.10 -21.34 19.52
C ALA A 34 3.08 -20.15 19.55
N GLN A 35 3.26 -19.32 20.59
CA GLN A 35 2.84 -19.35 21.99
C GLN A 35 2.99 -17.92 22.57
N ARG A 36 2.01 -17.47 23.36
CA ARG A 36 2.12 -16.27 24.20
C ARG A 36 3.03 -16.57 25.40
N ASN A 37 4.15 -15.85 25.53
CA ASN A 37 4.88 -15.79 26.79
C ASN A 37 4.27 -14.72 27.69
N VAL A 38 3.45 -15.17 28.64
CA VAL A 38 3.11 -14.41 29.84
C VAL A 38 4.31 -14.51 30.78
N THR A 39 4.92 -13.38 31.14
CA THR A 39 5.78 -13.31 32.33
C THR A 39 5.15 -12.36 33.34
N ASN A 40 5.00 -12.90 34.55
CA ASN A 40 4.27 -12.36 35.67
C ASN A 40 4.86 -11.06 36.23
N ARG A 41 3.96 -10.28 36.83
CA ARG A 41 4.21 -9.11 37.69
C ARG A 41 5.35 -9.34 38.69
N GLY A 42 6.31 -8.42 38.69
CA GLY A 42 7.12 -8.08 39.85
C GLY A 42 6.85 -6.62 40.24
N THR A 43 6.26 -6.42 41.41
CA THR A 43 6.00 -5.12 42.03
C THR A 43 7.29 -4.48 42.53
N ALA A 44 7.59 -3.24 42.13
CA ALA A 44 8.58 -2.40 42.81
C ALA A 44 7.99 -1.01 43.13
N LYS A 45 7.96 -0.72 44.43
CA LYS A 45 7.47 0.49 45.12
C LYS A 45 8.47 1.65 44.97
N PRO A 46 8.06 2.93 45.00
CA PRO A 46 8.93 4.06 44.72
C PRO A 46 9.82 4.41 45.91
N THR A 47 11.09 4.72 45.66
CA THR A 47 11.99 5.32 46.65
C THR A 47 12.67 6.55 46.06
N SER A 48 12.39 7.68 46.69
CA SER A 48 12.93 9.02 46.48
C SER A 48 14.43 9.12 46.72
N SER A 49 15.16 9.88 45.90
CA SER A 49 16.46 10.49 46.26
C SER A 49 16.69 11.81 45.49
N PRO A 50 17.31 12.83 46.12
CA PRO A 50 17.23 14.25 45.73
C PRO A 50 18.12 14.68 44.54
N PRO A 51 17.92 15.88 43.96
CA PRO A 51 18.58 16.32 42.73
C PRO A 51 20.06 16.68 42.94
N LEU A 52 20.92 16.21 42.04
CA LEU A 52 22.32 16.64 41.94
C LEU A 52 22.38 17.96 41.15
N VAL A 53 22.89 19.01 41.79
CA VAL A 53 23.15 20.32 41.17
C VAL A 53 24.34 20.21 40.19
N PRO A 54 24.25 20.64 38.93
CA PRO A 54 25.42 20.71 38.05
C PRO A 54 26.34 21.88 38.43
N GLN A 55 27.61 21.58 38.73
CA GLN A 55 28.67 22.58 38.88
C GLN A 55 28.99 23.22 37.52
N PHE A 56 28.91 24.54 37.43
CA PHE A 56 29.36 25.33 36.30
C PHE A 56 30.89 25.44 36.29
N SER A 57 31.53 24.95 35.22
CA SER A 57 32.93 25.27 34.90
C SER A 57 32.95 26.31 33.79
N SER A 58 33.63 27.43 34.07
CA SER A 58 33.80 28.59 33.21
C SER A 58 34.73 28.28 32.02
N GLY A 59 34.13 28.07 30.84
CA GLY A 59 34.80 27.93 29.55
C GLY A 59 34.27 28.94 28.53
N ARG A 60 35.18 29.46 27.69
CA ARG A 60 35.06 30.67 26.85
C ARG A 60 33.85 30.69 25.89
N LEU A 61 33.18 31.85 25.79
CA LEU A 61 32.09 32.17 24.86
C LEU A 61 32.55 32.15 23.40
N GLY A 62 32.35 31.03 22.71
CA GLY A 62 32.21 31.02 21.25
C GLY A 62 30.74 31.24 20.91
N ALA A 63 30.42 32.30 20.16
CA ALA A 63 29.07 32.57 19.69
C ALA A 63 28.60 31.44 18.75
N ARG A 64 27.95 30.41 19.32
CA ARG A 64 27.22 29.42 18.56
C ARG A 64 25.92 30.08 18.11
N LEU A 65 25.77 30.26 16.80
CA LEU A 65 24.46 30.49 16.19
C LEU A 65 23.57 29.31 16.57
N PHE A 66 22.65 29.53 17.50
CA PHE A 66 21.58 28.58 17.78
C PHE A 66 20.62 28.65 16.60
N VAL A 67 20.85 27.81 15.59
CA VAL A 67 19.77 27.46 14.67
C VAL A 67 18.71 26.79 15.53
N ALA A 68 17.56 27.44 15.70
CA ALA A 68 16.45 26.85 16.42
C ALA A 68 16.14 25.48 15.77
N PRO A 69 15.93 24.41 16.56
CA PRO A 69 15.44 23.16 16.02
C PRO A 69 14.19 23.43 15.21
N LEU A 70 14.06 22.78 14.05
CA LEU A 70 12.82 22.81 13.30
C LEU A 70 11.67 22.47 14.28
N PRO A 71 10.56 23.21 14.26
CA PRO A 71 9.45 22.94 15.15
C PRO A 71 9.06 21.46 15.02
N PRO A 72 8.74 20.77 16.13
CA PRO A 72 8.32 19.38 16.07
C PRO A 72 7.14 19.26 15.11
N ARG A 73 7.23 18.31 14.17
CA ARG A 73 6.15 18.02 13.23
C ARG A 73 4.90 17.71 14.06
N ALA A 74 3.83 18.47 13.87
CA ALA A 74 2.56 18.22 14.57
C ALA A 74 2.14 16.76 14.36
N PRO A 75 1.46 16.11 15.34
CA PRO A 75 0.98 14.76 15.15
C PRO A 75 0.11 14.71 13.90
N GLN A 76 0.36 13.72 13.04
CA GLN A 76 -0.47 13.53 11.86
C GLN A 76 -1.84 13.00 12.29
N THR A 77 -2.88 13.64 11.79
CA THR A 77 -4.27 13.24 12.01
C THR A 77 -4.70 12.31 10.87
N VAL A 78 -5.37 11.21 11.21
CA VAL A 78 -6.02 10.33 10.23
C VAL A 78 -7.22 11.08 9.63
N LEU A 79 -7.20 11.29 8.32
CA LEU A 79 -8.26 12.02 7.59
C LEU A 79 -9.38 11.08 7.13
N TYR A 80 -9.01 9.86 6.76
CA TYR A 80 -9.89 8.80 6.30
C TYR A 80 -9.26 7.45 6.65
N ASP A 81 -10.11 6.46 6.99
CA ASP A 81 -9.65 5.13 7.39
C ASP A 81 -10.63 4.06 6.87
N GLN A 82 -10.05 2.99 6.35
CA GLN A 82 -10.74 1.79 5.87
C GLN A 82 -10.04 0.51 6.37
N TYR A 83 -9.24 0.56 7.45
CA TYR A 83 -8.61 -0.60 8.10
C TYR A 83 -9.61 -1.43 8.93
N ASP A 84 -10.79 -1.69 8.36
CA ASP A 84 -11.83 -2.53 8.93
C ASP A 84 -12.31 -3.55 7.89
N ASN A 85 -13.02 -4.58 8.36
CA ASN A 85 -13.64 -5.61 7.53
C ASN A 85 -12.66 -6.29 6.53
N PRO A 86 -11.47 -6.76 6.97
CA PRO A 86 -10.45 -7.29 6.07
C PRO A 86 -10.98 -8.48 5.27
N GLY A 87 -10.72 -8.46 3.96
CA GLY A 87 -10.98 -9.54 3.03
C GLY A 87 -9.82 -10.53 2.96
N GLN A 88 -10.05 -11.63 2.24
CA GLN A 88 -9.06 -12.71 2.07
C GLN A 88 -8.25 -12.62 0.79
N TYR A 89 -8.68 -11.78 -0.15
CA TYR A 89 -8.09 -11.66 -1.47
C TYR A 89 -7.37 -10.33 -1.62
N ALA A 90 -6.46 -10.27 -2.59
CA ALA A 90 -5.81 -9.04 -2.98
C ALA A 90 -6.04 -8.75 -4.47
N THR A 91 -6.06 -7.48 -4.82
CA THR A 91 -6.27 -7.02 -6.20
C THR A 91 -5.03 -6.27 -6.69
N LEU A 92 -4.50 -6.71 -7.83
CA LEU A 92 -3.25 -6.21 -8.42
C LEU A 92 -3.29 -4.70 -8.69
N SER A 93 -2.25 -3.98 -8.26
CA SER A 93 -2.00 -2.59 -8.66
C SER A 93 -0.49 -2.36 -8.76
N ALA A 94 0.05 -2.55 -9.96
CA ALA A 94 1.49 -2.49 -10.20
C ALA A 94 1.82 -2.13 -11.65
N THR A 95 3.00 -1.54 -11.85
CA THR A 95 3.67 -1.47 -13.15
C THR A 95 4.84 -2.44 -13.20
N PHE A 96 5.11 -2.97 -14.39
CA PHE A 96 6.16 -3.95 -14.62
C PHE A 96 7.13 -3.48 -15.70
N THR A 97 8.43 -3.52 -15.38
CA THR A 97 9.50 -3.19 -16.34
C THR A 97 9.63 -4.23 -17.47
N ASP A 98 9.25 -5.48 -17.19
CA ASP A 98 9.39 -6.65 -18.06
C ASP A 98 8.06 -7.16 -18.64
N PHE A 99 6.91 -6.80 -18.05
CA PHE A 99 5.57 -7.14 -18.54
C PHE A 99 4.63 -5.93 -18.58
N PRO A 100 4.93 -4.88 -19.36
CA PRO A 100 4.16 -3.62 -19.36
C PRO A 100 2.70 -3.78 -19.81
N THR A 101 2.38 -4.82 -20.58
CA THR A 101 0.98 -5.12 -20.96
C THR A 101 0.13 -5.57 -19.78
N SER A 102 0.76 -5.99 -18.68
CA SER A 102 0.11 -6.44 -17.45
C SER A 102 0.05 -5.35 -16.37
N ASN A 103 0.48 -4.12 -16.67
CA ASN A 103 0.34 -3.00 -15.74
C ASN A 103 -1.13 -2.81 -15.37
N ALA A 104 -1.41 -2.68 -14.08
CA ALA A 104 -2.76 -2.54 -13.59
C ALA A 104 -2.86 -1.34 -12.65
N ASP A 105 -4.01 -0.67 -12.74
CA ASP A 105 -4.37 0.45 -11.89
C ASP A 105 -5.59 0.02 -11.06
N LEU A 106 -5.47 0.11 -9.73
CA LEU A 106 -6.61 -0.02 -8.82
C LEU A 106 -6.78 1.28 -8.05
N ALA A 107 -7.99 1.83 -8.08
CA ALA A 107 -8.34 3.01 -7.29
C ALA A 107 -9.58 2.76 -6.43
N ASP A 108 -9.60 3.31 -5.22
CA ASP A 108 -10.75 3.32 -4.32
C ASP A 108 -11.20 4.75 -4.03
N ASP A 109 -12.49 4.95 -3.78
CA ASP A 109 -13.05 6.29 -3.59
C ASP A 109 -13.21 6.70 -2.13
N PHE A 110 -13.09 8.01 -1.89
CA PHE A 110 -13.30 8.61 -0.59
C PHE A 110 -13.92 10.00 -0.74
N VAL A 111 -14.51 10.48 0.35
CA VAL A 111 -15.19 11.78 0.39
C VAL A 111 -14.47 12.72 1.33
N VAL A 112 -14.04 13.87 0.81
CA VAL A 112 -13.64 15.02 1.63
C VAL A 112 -14.92 15.74 2.08
N PRO A 113 -15.23 15.81 3.39
CA PRO A 113 -16.49 16.37 3.87
C PRO A 113 -16.68 17.84 3.52
N ALA A 114 -17.95 18.26 3.40
CA ALA A 114 -18.31 19.65 3.19
C ALA A 114 -17.67 20.57 4.26
N GLY A 115 -17.10 21.69 3.81
CA GLY A 115 -16.43 22.65 4.68
C GLY A 115 -15.03 22.25 5.16
N GLN A 116 -14.49 21.10 4.74
CA GLN A 116 -13.12 20.70 5.03
C GLN A 116 -12.22 20.84 3.80
N THR A 117 -10.96 21.17 4.04
CA THR A 117 -9.89 21.00 3.05
C THR A 117 -8.87 20.06 3.65
N TRP A 118 -8.57 18.99 2.94
CA TRP A 118 -7.59 18.00 3.37
C TRP A 118 -6.21 18.37 2.82
N ASN A 119 -5.23 18.31 3.70
CA ASN A 119 -3.81 18.45 3.37
C ASN A 119 -3.16 17.08 3.56
N VAL A 120 -3.30 16.21 2.55
CA VAL A 120 -2.90 14.81 2.63
C VAL A 120 -1.38 14.72 2.48
N GLN A 121 -0.70 14.11 3.46
CA GLN A 121 0.77 14.06 3.51
C GLN A 121 1.35 12.66 3.29
N SER A 122 0.55 11.63 3.51
CA SER A 122 0.92 10.24 3.36
C SER A 122 -0.32 9.41 3.11
N ILE A 123 -0.11 8.21 2.58
CA ILE A 123 -1.12 7.18 2.45
C ILE A 123 -0.56 5.90 3.03
N ASP A 124 -1.40 5.20 3.80
CA ASP A 124 -1.15 3.84 4.25
C ASP A 124 -2.03 2.91 3.40
N ALA A 125 -1.40 1.97 2.71
CA ALA A 125 -2.10 0.91 1.98
C ALA A 125 -1.81 -0.45 2.61
N ASP A 126 -2.86 -1.20 2.89
CA ASP A 126 -2.73 -2.61 3.24
C ASP A 126 -2.63 -3.44 1.96
N GLY A 127 -1.63 -4.30 1.88
CA GLY A 127 -1.46 -5.15 0.73
C GLY A 127 -0.47 -6.28 0.94
N VAL A 128 -0.33 -7.09 -0.11
CA VAL A 128 0.51 -8.28 -0.09
C VAL A 128 1.28 -8.41 -1.40
N TYR A 129 2.52 -8.91 -1.29
CA TYR A 129 3.22 -9.45 -2.45
C TYR A 129 2.72 -10.87 -2.74
N PHE A 130 2.58 -11.19 -4.03
CA PHE A 130 2.26 -12.53 -4.50
C PHE A 130 3.00 -12.83 -5.80
N ASN A 131 3.10 -14.12 -6.16
CA ASN A 131 3.91 -14.61 -7.28
C ASN A 131 5.38 -14.11 -7.26
N GLY A 132 5.85 -13.77 -6.06
CA GLY A 132 7.17 -13.26 -5.73
C GLY A 132 7.12 -12.65 -4.32
N SER A 133 8.28 -12.33 -3.76
CA SER A 133 8.41 -11.82 -2.39
C SER A 133 8.44 -10.30 -2.30
N GLY A 134 8.41 -9.59 -3.43
CA GLY A 134 8.88 -8.21 -3.49
C GLY A 134 10.38 -8.11 -3.14
N PRO A 135 10.84 -6.94 -2.68
CA PRO A 135 10.07 -5.71 -2.55
C PRO A 135 9.83 -5.03 -3.91
N ALA A 136 8.85 -4.13 -3.96
CA ALA A 136 8.73 -3.16 -5.04
C ALA A 136 9.97 -2.26 -5.10
N ILE A 137 10.25 -1.69 -6.27
CA ILE A 137 11.37 -0.76 -6.50
C ILE A 137 11.05 0.57 -5.82
N ASP A 138 9.87 1.10 -6.11
CA ASP A 138 9.29 2.32 -5.58
C ASP A 138 7.78 2.35 -5.92
N TRP A 139 7.08 3.42 -5.54
CA TRP A 139 5.63 3.51 -5.57
C TRP A 139 5.13 4.76 -6.27
N ASN A 140 3.99 4.64 -6.94
CA ASN A 140 3.22 5.76 -7.45
C ASN A 140 1.96 5.96 -6.60
N VAL A 141 1.61 7.23 -6.37
CA VAL A 141 0.35 7.66 -5.77
C VAL A 141 -0.31 8.64 -6.69
N PHE A 142 -1.58 8.40 -7.00
CA PHE A 142 -2.40 9.31 -7.80
C PHE A 142 -3.72 9.62 -7.08
N PHE A 143 -4.18 10.86 -7.20
CA PHE A 143 -5.56 11.20 -6.89
C PHE A 143 -6.27 11.64 -8.15
N TYR A 144 -7.51 11.18 -8.31
CA TYR A 144 -8.39 11.54 -9.42
C TYR A 144 -9.64 12.22 -8.89
N ALA A 145 -10.13 13.23 -9.61
CA ALA A 145 -11.48 13.73 -9.40
C ALA A 145 -12.49 12.63 -9.75
N ASP A 146 -13.61 12.57 -9.04
CA ASP A 146 -14.71 11.70 -9.44
C ASP A 146 -15.27 12.07 -10.82
N ASN A 147 -15.59 11.06 -11.62
CA ASN A 147 -16.29 11.19 -12.87
C ASN A 147 -17.41 10.15 -12.95
N ALA A 148 -18.54 10.49 -12.32
CA ALA A 148 -19.74 9.65 -12.29
C ALA A 148 -19.52 8.28 -11.64
N GLY A 149 -18.81 8.26 -10.50
CA GLY A 149 -18.53 7.03 -9.76
C GLY A 149 -17.36 6.22 -10.32
N PHE A 150 -16.45 6.87 -11.06
CA PHE A 150 -15.20 6.28 -11.54
C PHE A 150 -14.06 7.32 -11.46
N PRO A 151 -12.78 6.87 -11.43
CA PRO A 151 -11.64 7.77 -11.56
C PRO A 151 -11.71 8.61 -12.85
N GLY A 152 -11.66 9.94 -12.68
CA GLY A 152 -11.69 10.91 -13.77
C GLY A 152 -10.33 11.57 -14.02
N ALA A 153 -10.33 12.90 -14.13
CA ALA A 153 -9.10 13.66 -14.34
C ALA A 153 -8.19 13.54 -13.11
N ARG A 154 -6.90 13.23 -13.34
CA ARG A 154 -5.88 13.20 -12.30
C ARG A 154 -5.63 14.61 -11.75
N VAL A 155 -5.82 14.78 -10.45
CA VAL A 155 -5.64 16.05 -9.72
C VAL A 155 -4.35 16.11 -8.92
N TYR A 156 -3.67 14.97 -8.73
CA TYR A 156 -2.40 14.88 -8.04
C TYR A 156 -1.59 13.65 -8.51
N SER A 157 -0.26 13.76 -8.44
CA SER A 157 0.66 12.65 -8.72
C SER A 157 1.92 12.76 -7.89
N ALA A 158 2.35 11.64 -7.30
CA ALA A 158 3.69 11.44 -6.78
C ALA A 158 4.20 10.07 -7.24
N THR A 159 5.21 10.06 -8.09
CA THR A 159 5.79 8.83 -8.66
C THR A 159 7.17 8.56 -8.07
N HIS A 160 7.61 7.31 -8.12
CA HIS A 160 8.92 6.89 -7.62
C HIS A 160 9.17 7.27 -6.15
N GLN A 161 8.15 7.11 -5.31
CA GLN A 161 8.24 7.35 -3.88
C GLN A 161 8.70 6.09 -3.14
N PRO A 162 9.57 6.22 -2.13
CA PRO A 162 9.86 5.11 -1.24
C PRO A 162 8.66 4.83 -0.32
N ASP A 163 8.54 3.60 0.14
CA ASP A 163 7.63 3.24 1.22
C ASP A 163 8.37 3.00 2.54
N VAL A 164 7.58 3.01 3.62
CA VAL A 164 7.94 2.40 4.90
C VAL A 164 6.96 1.28 5.16
N GLN A 165 7.44 0.03 5.09
CA GLN A 165 6.61 -1.14 5.34
C GLN A 165 6.59 -1.53 6.83
N ASN A 166 5.40 -1.78 7.38
CA ASN A 166 5.19 -2.37 8.70
C ASN A 166 4.12 -3.47 8.62
N GLY A 167 4.56 -4.74 8.59
CA GLY A 167 3.65 -5.85 8.33
C GLY A 167 3.11 -5.80 6.90
N SER A 168 1.78 -5.78 6.75
CA SER A 168 1.08 -5.63 5.46
C SER A 168 0.80 -4.18 5.08
N THR A 169 1.08 -3.22 5.98
CA THR A 169 0.91 -1.79 5.70
C THR A 169 2.15 -1.21 5.02
N PHE A 170 1.93 -0.55 3.89
CA PHE A 170 2.91 0.23 3.13
C PHE A 170 2.56 1.71 3.28
N THR A 171 3.42 2.48 3.93
CA THR A 171 3.25 3.93 4.11
C THR A 171 4.05 4.68 3.07
N ILE A 172 3.38 5.40 2.16
CA ILE A 172 4.00 6.25 1.15
C ILE A 172 3.86 7.70 1.58
N ASN A 173 4.99 8.37 1.83
CA ASN A 173 5.00 9.81 2.13
C ASN A 173 4.96 10.62 0.83
N LEU A 174 4.07 11.61 0.78
CA LEU A 174 3.95 12.50 -0.37
C LEU A 174 5.02 13.61 -0.27
N PRO A 175 5.81 13.86 -1.33
CA PRO A 175 6.87 14.87 -1.31
C PRO A 175 6.30 16.29 -1.20
N THR A 176 5.10 16.48 -1.74
CA THR A 176 4.29 17.69 -1.59
C THR A 176 2.90 17.26 -1.11
N PRO A 177 2.31 17.89 -0.09
CA PRO A 177 0.97 17.52 0.32
C PRO A 177 -0.06 17.68 -0.80
N ALA A 178 -0.97 16.72 -0.94
CA ALA A 178 -2.11 16.86 -1.84
C ALA A 178 -3.20 17.69 -1.15
N LEU A 179 -3.58 18.80 -1.76
CA LEU A 179 -4.63 19.69 -1.26
C LEU A 179 -5.97 19.34 -1.92
N LEU A 180 -6.88 18.76 -1.14
CA LEU A 180 -8.19 18.32 -1.63
C LEU A 180 -9.30 19.13 -0.99
N ASN A 181 -10.07 19.84 -1.81
CA ASN A 181 -11.27 20.57 -1.40
C ASN A 181 -12.45 19.60 -1.21
N PRO A 182 -13.58 20.01 -0.59
CA PRO A 182 -14.73 19.13 -0.43
C PRO A 182 -15.16 18.50 -1.75
N GLY A 183 -15.41 17.19 -1.74
CA GLY A 183 -15.75 16.42 -2.93
C GLY A 183 -15.38 14.95 -2.83
N THR A 184 -15.80 14.17 -3.82
CA THR A 184 -15.41 12.76 -3.99
C THR A 184 -14.16 12.67 -4.86
N TYR A 185 -13.20 11.86 -4.42
CA TYR A 185 -11.96 11.59 -5.14
C TYR A 185 -11.67 10.10 -5.10
N TRP A 186 -10.79 9.68 -6.01
CA TRP A 186 -10.27 8.32 -6.09
C TRP A 186 -8.78 8.34 -5.79
N VAL A 187 -8.31 7.41 -4.95
CA VAL A 187 -6.89 7.22 -4.66
C VAL A 187 -6.39 5.93 -5.30
N GLU A 188 -5.26 6.02 -6.00
CA GLU A 188 -4.53 4.87 -6.52
C GLU A 188 -3.14 4.84 -5.87
N ILE A 189 -2.74 3.65 -5.45
CA ILE A 189 -1.37 3.29 -5.11
C ILE A 189 -0.97 2.15 -6.01
N GLN A 190 0.18 2.29 -6.65
CA GLN A 190 0.67 1.38 -7.66
C GLN A 190 2.16 1.10 -7.42
N ALA A 191 2.51 -0.17 -7.27
CA ALA A 191 3.88 -0.60 -7.06
C ALA A 191 4.66 -0.65 -8.39
N ASN A 192 5.85 -0.06 -8.48
CA ASN A 192 6.72 -0.24 -9.64
C ASN A 192 7.63 -1.45 -9.40
N MET A 193 7.57 -2.43 -10.29
CA MET A 193 8.19 -3.74 -10.09
C MET A 193 8.84 -4.29 -11.37
N THR A 194 9.69 -5.29 -11.21
CA THR A 194 10.15 -6.20 -12.27
C THR A 194 9.61 -7.59 -11.91
N TYR A 195 8.61 -8.05 -12.64
CA TYR A 195 7.85 -9.26 -12.28
C TYR A 195 8.74 -10.47 -12.10
N GLY A 196 9.65 -10.72 -13.05
CA GLY A 196 10.52 -11.90 -13.03
C GLY A 196 11.43 -12.00 -11.81
N THR A 197 11.68 -10.88 -11.11
CA THR A 197 12.54 -10.85 -9.92
C THR A 197 11.78 -10.57 -8.62
N GLN A 198 10.65 -9.85 -8.68
CA GLN A 198 9.96 -9.33 -7.50
C GLN A 198 8.54 -9.88 -7.35
N GLY A 199 7.97 -10.47 -8.41
CA GLY A 199 6.56 -10.81 -8.48
C GLY A 199 5.69 -9.58 -8.65
N GLU A 200 4.59 -9.53 -7.91
CA GLU A 200 3.58 -8.48 -8.01
C GLU A 200 3.04 -8.11 -6.63
N TRP A 201 2.39 -6.95 -6.55
CA TRP A 201 1.76 -6.45 -5.34
C TRP A 201 0.31 -6.10 -5.59
N GLY A 202 -0.54 -6.35 -4.60
CA GLY A 202 -1.95 -5.97 -4.65
C GLY A 202 -2.47 -5.48 -3.33
N TRP A 203 -3.49 -4.63 -3.41
CA TRP A 203 -4.25 -4.14 -2.28
C TRP A 203 -4.98 -5.30 -1.62
N SER A 204 -4.93 -5.38 -0.30
CA SER A 204 -5.81 -6.28 0.45
C SER A 204 -7.26 -5.81 0.27
N ASN A 205 -8.14 -6.69 -0.19
CA ASN A 205 -9.54 -6.36 -0.37
C ASN A 205 -10.26 -6.21 0.97
N ARG A 206 -11.38 -5.51 0.98
CA ARG A 206 -12.33 -5.48 2.09
C ARG A 206 -13.58 -6.29 1.77
N THR A 207 -14.25 -6.79 2.80
CA THR A 207 -15.53 -7.51 2.67
C THR A 207 -16.73 -6.59 2.60
N VAL A 208 -16.54 -5.30 2.91
CA VAL A 208 -17.55 -4.26 2.86
C VAL A 208 -17.08 -3.16 1.93
N THR A 209 -17.94 -2.78 0.98
CA THR A 209 -17.72 -1.63 0.10
C THR A 209 -18.13 -0.35 0.83
N ALA A 210 -17.30 0.68 0.78
CA ALA A 210 -17.66 2.04 1.17
C ALA A 210 -17.86 2.86 -0.11
N ASN A 211 -18.91 3.67 -0.19
CA ASN A 211 -19.24 4.47 -1.38
C ASN A 211 -19.38 3.60 -2.66
N ASN A 212 -18.46 3.71 -3.61
CA ASN A 212 -18.47 2.94 -4.84
C ASN A 212 -17.55 1.71 -4.73
N PRO A 213 -17.76 0.65 -5.53
CA PRO A 213 -16.76 -0.41 -5.65
C PRO A 213 -15.45 0.14 -6.22
N ALA A 214 -14.32 -0.35 -5.72
CA ALA A 214 -13.00 -0.04 -6.27
C ALA A 214 -12.96 -0.27 -7.79
N ALA A 215 -12.33 0.65 -8.51
CA ALA A 215 -12.22 0.63 -9.96
C ALA A 215 -10.87 0.04 -10.35
N TRP A 216 -10.89 -1.00 -11.18
CA TRP A 216 -9.70 -1.67 -11.67
C TRP A 216 -9.63 -1.64 -13.18
N GLN A 217 -8.45 -1.36 -13.72
CA GLN A 217 -8.17 -1.47 -15.15
C GLN A 217 -6.79 -2.07 -15.40
N ASN A 218 -6.62 -2.69 -16.57
CA ASN A 218 -5.34 -3.09 -17.12
C ASN A 218 -5.20 -2.47 -18.50
N PRO A 219 -4.68 -1.23 -18.61
CA PRO A 219 -4.66 -0.49 -19.88
C PRO A 219 -3.92 -1.22 -21.00
N GLY A 220 -2.94 -2.05 -20.64
CA GLY A 220 -2.17 -2.86 -21.58
C GLY A 220 -2.89 -4.11 -22.12
N GLY A 221 -4.03 -4.48 -21.54
CA GLY A 221 -4.88 -5.60 -21.97
C GLY A 221 -4.30 -7.01 -21.77
N GLY A 222 -3.10 -7.14 -21.20
CA GLY A 222 -2.42 -8.41 -20.96
C GLY A 222 -3.13 -9.36 -19.98
N LEU A 223 -4.03 -8.84 -19.14
CA LEU A 223 -4.76 -9.58 -18.11
C LEU A 223 -6.22 -9.91 -18.51
N GLY A 224 -6.65 -9.50 -19.70
CA GLY A 224 -7.91 -9.96 -20.29
C GLY A 224 -9.19 -9.36 -19.71
N VAL A 225 -9.12 -8.23 -19.01
CA VAL A 225 -10.30 -7.43 -18.61
C VAL A 225 -10.27 -6.13 -19.41
N CYS A 226 -11.42 -5.73 -19.95
CA CYS A 226 -11.54 -4.64 -20.93
C CYS A 226 -11.10 -3.27 -20.35
N PRO A 227 -10.52 -2.39 -21.19
CA PRO A 227 -10.20 -1.00 -20.85
C PRO A 227 -11.45 -0.13 -20.65
#